data_AF-A0AAJ2N586-F1
#
_entry.id   AF-A0AAJ2N586-F1
#
_cell.length_a   1.000
_cell.length_b   1.000
_cell.length_c   1.000
_cell.angle_alpha   90.00
_cell.angle_beta   90.00
_cell.angle_gamma   90.00
#
_symmetry.space_group_name_H-M   'P 1'
#
loop_
_entity.id
_entity.type
_entity.pdbx_description
1 polymer ?
#
loop_
_entity_poly.entity_id
_entity_poly.type
_entity_poly.pdbx_seq_one_letter_code
_entity_poly.pdbx_strand_id
1 'polypeptide(L)'
;MKSITKTTLVMLLTVFVVSSIFFSTDSFATAGNELPSKEEFLQMVINNGNYVKYQQDFIKSEPKLVNYLRDENNNPYGYIAQFEFEYGYKEKEIIQLASLLTFTYDIKKKQVETLIIDYSKSYSDGEIYVRDYAGNVQTSYQVDANKNLKNYLASLTEKTEALKKSNDNNATLVDNYCWTCTKYEEYGGTYEGMCQTVVGTACLWGDKVPYGRLICAGAYIIGCYVPPYKICAEGRWNTRCPVEGFKG
;
A
#
# COMPACT_ATOMS: atom_id res chain seq x y z
N MET A 1 21.46 -56.93 10.26
CA MET A 1 21.59 -55.57 9.71
C MET A 1 21.02 -55.55 8.29
N LYS A 2 19.71 -55.29 8.13
CA LYS A 2 18.99 -55.00 6.88
C LYS A 2 17.49 -54.99 7.18
N SER A 3 16.86 -53.82 7.05
CA SER A 3 15.41 -53.58 6.81
C SER A 3 14.91 -52.28 7.50
N ILE A 4 15.67 -51.19 7.41
CA ILE A 4 15.19 -49.85 7.84
C ILE A 4 15.35 -48.81 6.69
N THR A 5 15.74 -49.24 5.49
CA THR A 5 16.09 -48.29 4.40
C THR A 5 15.00 -48.09 3.35
N LYS A 6 13.95 -48.90 3.30
CA LYS A 6 12.90 -48.76 2.26
C LYS A 6 11.68 -47.96 2.70
N THR A 7 11.22 -48.11 3.93
CA THR A 7 9.94 -47.53 4.37
C THR A 7 10.04 -46.03 4.67
N THR A 8 11.16 -45.59 5.24
CA THR A 8 11.45 -44.17 5.52
C THR A 8 11.71 -43.36 4.25
N LEU A 9 12.29 -43.97 3.22
CA LEU A 9 12.55 -43.30 1.94
C LEU A 9 11.25 -43.02 1.17
N VAL A 10 10.28 -43.94 1.24
CA VAL A 10 8.96 -43.79 0.59
C VAL A 10 8.13 -42.71 1.28
N MET A 11 8.15 -42.62 2.62
CA MET A 11 7.46 -41.53 3.34
C MET A 11 8.04 -40.15 3.04
N LEU A 12 9.37 -40.01 2.95
CA LEU A 12 9.99 -38.72 2.60
C LEU A 12 9.66 -38.28 1.17
N LEU A 13 9.55 -39.21 0.22
CA LEU A 13 9.16 -38.90 -1.16
C LEU A 13 7.69 -38.46 -1.25
N THR A 14 6.77 -39.08 -0.49
CA THR A 14 5.36 -38.66 -0.49
C THR A 14 5.16 -37.28 0.13
N VAL A 15 5.97 -36.88 1.12
CA VAL A 15 5.89 -35.51 1.68
C VAL A 15 6.39 -34.47 0.66
N PHE A 16 7.43 -34.79 -0.12
CA PHE A 16 7.93 -33.88 -1.15
C PHE A 16 6.95 -33.69 -2.32
N VAL A 17 6.27 -34.76 -2.76
CA VAL A 17 5.34 -34.71 -3.90
C VAL A 17 4.03 -33.98 -3.55
N VAL A 18 3.60 -33.99 -2.29
CA VAL A 18 2.39 -33.24 -1.86
C VAL A 18 2.72 -31.77 -1.56
N SER A 19 3.97 -31.44 -1.17
CA SER A 19 4.39 -30.04 -0.98
C SER A 19 4.60 -29.25 -2.28
N SER A 20 4.67 -29.91 -3.44
CA SER A 20 4.83 -29.26 -4.75
C SER A 20 3.51 -28.82 -5.41
N ILE A 21 2.35 -28.99 -4.76
CA ILE A 21 1.03 -28.67 -5.35
C ILE A 21 0.55 -27.24 -5.03
N PHE A 22 1.34 -26.42 -4.32
CA PHE A 22 1.03 -25.00 -4.09
C PHE A 22 1.97 -24.02 -4.82
N PHE A 23 2.53 -24.42 -5.95
CA PHE A 23 3.00 -23.45 -6.93
C PHE A 23 1.88 -23.24 -7.94
N SER A 24 1.09 -22.19 -7.73
CA SER A 24 0.31 -21.60 -8.81
C SER A 24 1.29 -21.22 -9.92
N THR A 25 1.46 -22.09 -10.90
CA THR A 25 2.09 -21.72 -12.16
C THR A 25 1.09 -20.83 -12.88
N ASP A 26 1.15 -19.53 -12.62
CA ASP A 26 0.52 -18.54 -13.48
C ASP A 26 1.18 -18.66 -14.86
N SER A 27 0.50 -19.39 -15.74
CA SER A 27 0.86 -19.57 -17.13
C SER A 27 0.57 -18.26 -17.90
N PHE A 28 1.42 -17.26 -17.67
CA PHE A 28 1.59 -16.13 -18.58
C PHE A 28 3.08 -16.00 -18.93
N ALA A 29 3.71 -17.11 -19.34
CA ALA A 29 5.02 -17.04 -19.97
C ALA A 29 4.85 -16.72 -21.45
N THR A 30 4.71 -15.44 -21.80
CA THR A 30 4.90 -15.00 -23.18
C THR A 30 6.37 -15.22 -23.54
N ALA A 31 6.58 -16.11 -24.51
CA ALA A 31 7.87 -16.39 -25.12
C ALA A 31 8.31 -15.22 -26.00
N GLY A 32 8.69 -14.10 -25.37
CA GLY A 32 9.22 -12.91 -26.03
C GLY A 32 9.87 -11.95 -25.02
N ASN A 33 10.72 -11.05 -25.51
CA ASN A 33 11.12 -9.82 -24.81
C ASN A 33 10.10 -8.70 -25.10
N GLU A 34 8.83 -9.08 -25.31
CA GLU A 34 7.75 -8.16 -25.63
C GLU A 34 6.93 -7.89 -24.36
N LEU A 35 6.56 -6.62 -24.19
CA LEU A 35 5.80 -6.19 -23.03
C LEU A 35 4.38 -6.80 -23.16
N PRO A 36 3.80 -7.36 -22.09
CA PRO A 36 2.41 -7.81 -22.14
C PRO A 36 1.49 -6.64 -22.53
N SER A 37 0.27 -6.93 -22.98
CA SER A 37 -0.74 -5.88 -23.10
C SER A 37 -1.09 -5.31 -21.72
N LYS A 38 -1.69 -4.12 -21.69
CA LYS A 38 -2.16 -3.51 -20.44
C LYS A 38 -3.19 -4.40 -19.75
N GLU A 39 -4.07 -5.03 -20.53
CA GLU A 39 -5.09 -5.95 -20.07
C GLU A 39 -4.45 -7.22 -19.47
N GLU A 40 -3.45 -7.78 -20.14
CA GLU A 40 -2.68 -8.93 -19.63
C GLU A 40 -1.98 -8.58 -18.32
N PHE A 41 -1.33 -7.42 -18.23
CA PHE A 41 -0.72 -6.95 -16.98
C PHE A 41 -1.74 -6.83 -15.85
N LEU A 42 -2.93 -6.27 -16.11
CA LEU A 42 -3.97 -6.16 -15.09
C LEU A 42 -4.51 -7.52 -14.67
N GLN A 43 -4.59 -8.51 -15.57
CA GLN A 43 -4.93 -9.89 -15.20
C GLN A 43 -3.84 -10.51 -14.31
N MET A 44 -2.57 -10.30 -14.62
CA MET A 44 -1.47 -10.72 -13.74
C MET A 44 -1.57 -10.08 -12.35
N VAL A 45 -1.99 -8.81 -12.27
CA VAL A 45 -2.21 -8.12 -11.00
C VAL A 45 -3.38 -8.72 -10.23
N ILE A 46 -4.54 -8.93 -10.87
CA ILE A 46 -5.74 -9.47 -10.20
C ILE A 46 -5.49 -10.91 -9.69
N ASN A 47 -4.72 -11.70 -10.42
CA ASN A 47 -4.35 -13.07 -10.01
C ASN A 47 -3.24 -13.11 -8.95
N ASN A 48 -2.55 -11.99 -8.68
CA ASN A 48 -1.48 -11.93 -7.71
C ASN A 48 -2.01 -12.16 -6.27
N GLY A 49 -1.32 -13.00 -5.49
CA GLY A 49 -1.72 -13.30 -4.11
C GLY A 49 -1.85 -12.06 -3.21
N ASN A 50 -1.06 -11.00 -3.44
CA ASN A 50 -1.18 -9.76 -2.68
C ASN A 50 -2.42 -8.94 -3.07
N TYR A 51 -2.87 -9.01 -4.32
CA TYR A 51 -4.15 -8.41 -4.71
C TYR A 51 -5.29 -9.10 -3.96
N VAL A 52 -5.34 -10.43 -4.04
CA VAL A 52 -6.36 -11.24 -3.35
C VAL A 52 -6.38 -10.99 -1.84
N LYS A 53 -5.19 -10.84 -1.24
CA LYS A 53 -5.02 -10.55 0.20
C LYS A 53 -5.66 -9.22 0.61
N TYR A 54 -5.51 -8.16 -0.19
CA TYR A 54 -5.89 -6.80 0.20
C TYR A 54 -7.16 -6.29 -0.49
N GLN A 55 -7.76 -7.04 -1.41
CA GLN A 55 -8.91 -6.58 -2.22
C GLN A 55 -10.11 -6.09 -1.41
N GLN A 56 -10.34 -6.65 -0.21
CA GLN A 56 -11.46 -6.25 0.65
C GLN A 56 -11.22 -4.90 1.34
N ASP A 57 -9.96 -4.48 1.43
CA ASP A 57 -9.56 -3.20 2.02
C ASP A 57 -9.48 -2.10 0.96
N PHE A 58 -9.76 -2.40 -0.31
CA PHE A 58 -9.70 -1.41 -1.38
C PHE A 58 -10.83 -0.39 -1.27
N ILE A 59 -10.49 0.88 -1.46
CA ILE A 59 -11.47 1.96 -1.58
C ILE A 59 -12.27 1.80 -2.88
N LYS A 60 -11.58 1.38 -3.95
CA LYS A 60 -12.18 1.02 -5.25
C LYS A 60 -11.49 -0.21 -5.82
N SER A 61 -12.26 -1.09 -6.46
CA SER A 61 -11.75 -2.30 -7.10
C SER A 61 -10.91 -2.03 -8.35
N GLU A 62 -11.10 -0.87 -8.98
CA GLU A 62 -10.33 -0.44 -10.15
C GLU A 62 -9.04 0.27 -9.73
N PRO A 63 -7.94 0.08 -10.48
CA PRO A 63 -6.70 0.79 -10.21
C PRO A 63 -6.90 2.29 -10.42
N LYS A 64 -6.39 3.06 -9.46
CA LYS A 64 -6.33 4.52 -9.54
C LYS A 64 -5.42 5.01 -10.66
N LEU A 65 -4.37 4.23 -10.95
CA LEU A 65 -3.36 4.55 -11.96
C LEU A 65 -2.89 3.27 -12.63
N VAL A 66 -2.72 3.33 -13.96
CA VAL A 66 -2.03 2.29 -14.73
C VAL A 66 -1.19 2.95 -15.83
N ASN A 67 0.13 2.92 -15.67
CA ASN A 67 1.08 3.57 -16.57
C ASN A 67 2.21 2.63 -16.99
N TYR A 68 2.95 3.03 -18.02
CA TYR A 68 4.25 2.45 -18.34
C TYR A 68 5.29 2.86 -17.31
N LEU A 69 6.20 1.94 -17.01
CA LEU A 69 7.51 2.26 -16.45
C LEU A 69 8.48 2.53 -17.61
N ARG A 70 9.19 3.66 -17.56
CA ARG A 70 10.09 4.10 -18.63
C ARG A 70 11.54 4.21 -18.18
N ASP A 71 12.46 3.80 -19.04
CA ASP A 71 13.91 3.89 -18.78
C ASP A 71 14.42 5.32 -18.99
N GLU A 72 15.72 5.54 -18.76
CA GLU A 72 16.41 6.82 -18.96
C GLU A 72 16.29 7.39 -20.38
N ASN A 73 16.01 6.54 -21.37
CA ASN A 73 15.81 6.91 -22.76
C ASN A 73 14.31 7.05 -23.12
N ASN A 74 13.44 7.05 -22.11
CA ASN A 74 11.99 7.14 -22.22
C ASN A 74 11.31 5.92 -22.90
N ASN A 75 12.02 4.80 -23.05
CA ASN A 75 11.46 3.57 -23.59
C ASN A 75 10.68 2.81 -22.51
N PRO A 76 9.49 2.27 -22.83
CA PRO A 76 8.74 1.45 -21.88
C PRO A 76 9.48 0.12 -21.64
N TYR A 77 9.65 -0.24 -20.37
CA TYR A 77 10.22 -1.53 -19.96
C TYR A 77 9.31 -2.31 -19.00
N GLY A 78 8.17 -1.75 -18.65
CA GLY A 78 7.31 -2.30 -17.62
C GLY A 78 5.99 -1.58 -17.48
N TYR A 79 5.22 -2.00 -16.50
CA TYR A 79 3.98 -1.35 -16.07
C TYR A 79 3.99 -1.08 -14.57
N ILE A 80 3.19 -0.10 -14.18
CA ILE A 80 2.83 0.18 -12.79
C ILE A 80 1.31 0.31 -12.69
N ALA A 81 0.71 -0.36 -11.71
CA ALA A 81 -0.68 -0.20 -11.31
C ALA A 81 -0.77 0.16 -9.82
N GLN A 82 -1.67 1.07 -9.46
CA GLN A 82 -1.84 1.52 -8.07
C GLN A 82 -3.29 1.44 -7.64
N PHE A 83 -3.54 0.91 -6.45
CA PHE A 83 -4.87 0.81 -5.83
C PHE A 83 -4.85 1.59 -4.51
N GLU A 84 -5.89 2.37 -4.28
CA GLU A 84 -6.09 3.06 -3.00
C GLU A 84 -6.77 2.10 -2.03
N PHE A 85 -6.17 1.91 -0.85
CA PHE A 85 -6.67 0.93 0.13
C PHE A 85 -6.44 1.36 1.57
N GLU A 86 -7.23 0.79 2.46
CA GLU A 86 -7.15 0.97 3.89
C GLU A 86 -6.03 0.10 4.47
N TYR A 87 -5.05 0.72 5.10
CA TYR A 87 -3.87 0.01 5.61
C TYR A 87 -3.31 0.69 6.85
N GLY A 88 -2.85 -0.10 7.82
CA GLY A 88 -2.05 0.39 8.95
C GLY A 88 -2.79 1.26 9.98
N TYR A 89 -4.10 1.44 9.85
CA TYR A 89 -4.88 2.28 10.76
C TYR A 89 -4.90 1.71 12.18
N LYS A 90 -4.80 2.62 13.15
CA LYS A 90 -5.17 2.35 14.54
C LYS A 90 -6.53 2.97 14.81
N GLU A 91 -7.41 2.27 15.55
CA GLU A 91 -8.78 2.71 15.89
C GLU A 91 -8.87 4.06 16.63
N LYS A 92 -7.74 4.60 17.09
CA LYS A 92 -7.66 5.84 17.88
C LYS A 92 -7.27 7.07 17.04
N GLU A 93 -6.95 6.90 15.76
CA GLU A 93 -6.52 8.03 14.92
C GLU A 93 -7.72 8.82 14.41
N ILE A 94 -7.67 10.14 14.63
CA ILE A 94 -8.71 11.08 14.24
C ILE A 94 -8.75 11.27 12.73
N ILE A 95 -7.59 11.12 12.08
CA ILE A 95 -7.42 11.22 10.63
C ILE A 95 -6.80 9.93 10.16
N GLN A 96 -7.43 9.29 9.19
CA GLN A 96 -6.96 8.06 8.56
C GLN A 96 -6.74 8.32 7.07
N LEU A 97 -5.51 8.14 6.60
CA LEU A 97 -5.10 8.38 5.21
C LEU A 97 -4.97 7.06 4.44
N ALA A 98 -5.62 6.97 3.29
CA ALA A 98 -5.48 5.82 2.40
C ALA A 98 -4.02 5.61 2.00
N SER A 99 -3.64 4.33 1.91
CA SER A 99 -2.35 3.92 1.39
C SER A 99 -2.46 3.47 -0.06
N LEU A 100 -1.32 3.26 -0.72
CA LEU A 100 -1.28 2.75 -2.10
C LEU A 100 -0.69 1.35 -2.12
N LEU A 101 -1.48 0.38 -2.59
CA LEU A 101 -0.97 -0.92 -3.00
C LEU A 101 -0.51 -0.81 -4.45
N THR A 102 0.80 -0.89 -4.66
CA THR A 102 1.40 -0.66 -5.98
C THR A 102 1.98 -1.97 -6.51
N PHE A 103 1.61 -2.29 -7.74
CA PHE A 103 2.10 -3.44 -8.50
C PHE A 103 2.95 -2.94 -9.65
N THR A 104 4.10 -3.57 -9.87
CA THR A 104 4.97 -3.26 -10.99
C THR A 104 5.33 -4.52 -11.75
N TYR A 105 5.32 -4.46 -13.06
CA TYR A 105 5.85 -5.51 -13.92
C TYR A 105 7.11 -5.01 -14.62
N ASP A 106 8.22 -5.74 -14.50
CA ASP A 106 9.46 -5.50 -15.25
C ASP A 106 9.65 -6.61 -16.28
N ILE A 107 9.77 -6.25 -17.56
CA ILE A 107 9.90 -7.20 -18.67
C ILE A 107 11.13 -8.10 -18.57
N LYS A 108 12.23 -7.62 -17.96
CA LYS A 108 13.45 -8.40 -17.77
C LYS A 108 13.26 -9.45 -16.69
N LYS A 109 12.51 -9.11 -15.64
CA LYS A 109 12.23 -10.02 -14.52
C LYS A 109 11.06 -10.96 -14.78
N LYS A 110 10.17 -10.60 -15.71
CA LYS A 110 8.93 -11.34 -16.04
C LYS A 110 8.08 -11.67 -14.81
N GLN A 111 8.06 -10.77 -13.83
CA GLN A 111 7.32 -10.96 -12.59
C GLN A 111 6.62 -9.67 -12.17
N VAL A 112 5.47 -9.83 -11.51
CA VAL A 112 4.79 -8.73 -10.83
C VAL A 112 5.36 -8.62 -9.42
N GLU A 113 5.96 -7.47 -9.12
CA GLU A 113 6.41 -7.10 -7.79
C GLU A 113 5.35 -6.23 -7.10
N THR A 114 5.25 -6.33 -5.78
CA THR A 114 4.28 -5.57 -4.98
C THR A 114 5.00 -4.79 -3.90
N LEU A 115 4.57 -3.55 -3.70
CA LEU A 115 4.97 -2.67 -2.61
C LEU A 115 3.74 -1.98 -2.02
N ILE A 116 3.90 -1.49 -0.79
CA ILE A 116 2.91 -0.65 -0.12
C ILE A 116 3.57 0.71 0.11
N ILE A 117 2.93 1.77 -0.37
CA ILE A 117 3.24 3.14 0.05
C ILE A 117 2.26 3.47 1.18
N ASP A 118 2.76 3.37 2.39
CA ASP A 118 2.01 3.44 3.63
C ASP A 118 1.96 4.88 4.13
N TYR A 119 0.78 5.49 4.00
CA TYR A 119 0.49 6.83 4.49
C TYR A 119 -0.13 6.84 5.89
N SER A 120 -0.37 5.67 6.50
CA SER A 120 -1.13 5.56 7.76
C SER A 120 -0.52 6.34 8.93
N LYS A 121 0.79 6.60 8.89
CA LYS A 121 1.51 7.33 9.92
C LYS A 121 1.91 8.75 9.54
N SER A 122 1.72 9.14 8.29
CA SER A 122 2.10 10.48 7.78
C SER A 122 1.55 11.62 8.63
N TYR A 123 0.34 11.45 9.19
CA TYR A 123 -0.25 12.45 10.08
C TYR A 123 0.30 12.40 11.51
N SER A 124 0.54 11.20 12.05
CA SER A 124 0.92 11.00 13.46
C SER A 124 2.41 11.18 13.74
N ASP A 125 3.28 10.70 12.86
CA ASP A 125 4.75 10.73 13.05
C ASP A 125 5.48 11.50 11.93
N GLY A 126 4.74 12.02 10.94
CA GLY A 126 5.33 12.80 9.86
C GLY A 126 6.08 11.96 8.83
N GLU A 127 5.92 10.63 8.82
CA GLU A 127 6.64 9.73 7.92
C GLU A 127 5.71 8.97 6.97
N ILE A 128 6.17 8.80 5.74
CA ILE A 128 5.59 7.88 4.76
C ILE A 128 6.54 6.71 4.62
N TYR A 129 6.01 5.49 4.73
CA TYR A 129 6.82 4.29 4.65
C TYR A 129 6.62 3.59 3.31
N VAL A 130 7.71 3.18 2.66
CA VAL A 130 7.65 2.22 1.55
C VAL A 130 7.95 0.85 2.12
N ARG A 131 7.00 -0.07 1.97
CA ARG A 131 7.08 -1.43 2.52
C ARG A 131 7.04 -2.48 1.41
N ASP A 132 7.66 -3.61 1.69
CA ASP A 132 7.49 -4.81 0.87
C ASP A 132 6.10 -5.44 1.09
N TYR A 133 5.81 -6.51 0.35
CA TYR A 133 4.57 -7.28 0.47
C TYR A 133 4.37 -7.96 1.84
N ALA A 134 5.45 -8.14 2.61
CA ALA A 134 5.43 -8.67 3.97
C ALA A 134 5.20 -7.58 5.03
N GLY A 135 5.18 -6.30 4.64
CA GLY A 135 4.99 -5.15 5.52
C GLY A 135 6.29 -4.61 6.13
N ASN A 136 7.46 -5.16 5.77
CA ASN A 136 8.75 -4.68 6.24
C ASN A 136 9.08 -3.35 5.58
N VAL A 137 9.50 -2.37 6.38
CA VAL A 137 9.94 -1.07 5.90
C VAL A 137 11.21 -1.23 5.08
N GLN A 138 11.17 -0.76 3.83
CA GLN A 138 12.33 -0.70 2.94
C GLN A 138 12.99 0.67 2.99
N THR A 139 12.17 1.73 3.05
CA THR A 139 12.61 3.12 3.22
C THR A 139 11.48 3.96 3.79
N SER A 140 11.79 5.15 4.32
CA SER A 140 10.80 6.14 4.72
C SER A 140 11.11 7.51 4.12
N TYR A 141 10.11 8.38 4.12
CA TYR A 141 10.18 9.74 3.62
C TYR A 141 9.48 10.68 4.59
N GLN A 142 10.21 11.72 4.99
CA GLN A 142 9.69 12.80 5.80
C GLN A 142 8.66 13.61 5.00
N VAL A 143 7.45 13.75 5.55
CA VAL A 143 6.36 14.58 5.00
C VAL A 143 6.84 16.02 4.76
N ASP A 144 7.67 16.54 5.66
CA ASP A 144 8.17 17.91 5.60
C ASP A 144 9.03 18.19 4.37
N ALA A 145 9.60 17.16 3.74
CA ALA A 145 10.32 17.29 2.49
C ALA A 145 9.39 17.54 1.28
N ASN A 146 8.08 17.28 1.43
CA ASN A 146 7.07 17.51 0.42
C ASN A 146 6.12 18.65 0.84
N LYS A 147 6.30 19.83 0.24
CA LYS A 147 5.47 21.01 0.53
C LYS A 147 3.98 20.79 0.26
N ASN A 148 3.62 20.05 -0.80
CA ASN A 148 2.23 19.79 -1.15
C ASN A 148 1.55 18.93 -0.09
N LEU A 149 2.20 17.82 0.30
CA LEU A 149 1.67 16.95 1.33
C LEU A 149 1.65 17.62 2.70
N LYS A 150 2.69 18.38 3.05
CA LYS A 150 2.73 19.18 4.29
C LYS A 150 1.56 20.15 4.38
N ASN A 151 1.34 20.95 3.33
CA ASN A 151 0.23 21.90 3.29
C ASN A 151 -1.13 21.20 3.38
N TYR A 152 -1.26 20.06 2.70
CA TYR A 152 -2.44 19.25 2.75
C TYR A 152 -2.73 18.75 4.19
N LEU A 153 -1.75 18.17 4.88
CA LEU A 153 -1.93 17.70 6.26
C LEU A 153 -2.19 18.84 7.26
N ALA A 154 -1.62 20.04 7.02
CA ALA A 154 -1.97 21.23 7.78
C ALA A 154 -3.45 21.60 7.60
N SER A 155 -3.98 21.57 6.37
CA SER A 155 -5.41 21.84 6.12
C SER A 155 -6.34 20.81 6.78
N LEU A 156 -5.91 19.54 6.88
CA LEU A 156 -6.66 18.52 7.60
C LEU A 156 -6.71 18.78 9.11
N THR A 157 -5.62 19.33 9.67
CA THR A 157 -5.55 19.71 11.08
C THR A 157 -6.52 20.83 11.40
N GLU A 158 -6.55 21.89 10.58
CA GLU A 158 -7.51 23.00 10.74
C GLU A 158 -8.96 22.52 10.70
N LYS A 159 -9.28 21.64 9.74
CA LYS A 159 -10.62 21.02 9.62
C LYS A 159 -10.98 20.18 10.85
N THR A 160 -10.03 19.42 11.37
CA THR A 160 -10.23 18.59 12.56
C THR A 160 -10.44 19.43 13.81
N GLU A 161 -9.70 20.52 13.98
CA GLU A 161 -9.88 21.44 15.11
C GLU A 161 -11.24 22.15 15.06
N ALA A 162 -11.71 22.53 13.87
CA ALA A 162 -13.03 23.13 13.70
C ALA A 162 -14.15 22.16 14.14
N LEU A 163 -14.05 20.88 13.78
CA LEU A 163 -15.00 19.82 14.18
C LEU A 163 -14.96 19.53 15.68
N LYS A 164 -13.79 19.59 16.32
CA LYS A 164 -13.68 19.44 17.78
C LYS A 164 -14.38 20.58 18.52
N LYS A 165 -14.15 21.83 18.10
CA LYS A 165 -14.74 23.02 18.73
C LYS A 165 -16.27 23.07 18.61
N SER A 166 -16.87 22.45 17.60
CA SER A 166 -18.33 22.34 17.51
C SER A 166 -18.93 21.29 18.46
N ASN A 167 -18.14 20.32 18.90
CA ASN A 167 -18.60 19.19 19.72
C ASN A 167 -18.26 19.31 21.21
N ASP A 168 -17.32 20.19 21.59
CA ASP A 168 -16.92 20.41 22.99
C ASP A 168 -17.86 21.39 23.73
N ASN A 169 -18.97 20.85 24.25
CA ASN A 169 -19.77 21.52 25.29
C ASN A 169 -19.46 20.98 26.71
N ASN A 170 -18.52 20.05 26.90
CA ASN A 170 -18.21 19.48 28.22
C ASN A 170 -16.78 18.91 28.28
N ALA A 171 -15.78 19.75 28.55
CA ALA A 171 -14.40 19.32 28.76
C ALA A 171 -13.98 19.51 30.23
N THR A 172 -14.26 18.50 31.06
CA THR A 172 -13.64 18.31 32.38
C THR A 172 -13.72 16.83 32.78
N LEU A 173 -13.14 15.93 31.97
CA LEU A 173 -13.01 14.52 32.34
C LEU A 173 -11.60 14.02 32.00
N VAL A 174 -11.03 13.33 32.99
CA VAL A 174 -9.61 13.14 33.30
C VAL A 174 -9.13 11.75 32.87
N ASP A 175 -7.83 11.62 32.55
CA ASP A 175 -6.85 10.49 32.45
C ASP A 175 -7.27 9.03 32.15
N ASN A 176 -8.51 8.60 32.39
CA ASN A 176 -8.97 7.21 32.22
C ASN A 176 -10.01 7.02 31.11
N TYR A 177 -10.34 8.09 30.38
CA TYR A 177 -11.30 8.06 29.28
C TYR A 177 -10.59 8.22 27.95
N CYS A 178 -11.06 7.48 26.97
CA CYS A 178 -10.46 7.44 25.64
C CYS A 178 -11.53 7.83 24.63
N TRP A 179 -11.24 8.87 23.84
CA TRP A 179 -12.09 9.23 22.73
C TRP A 179 -12.08 8.10 21.72
N THR A 180 -13.26 7.55 21.43
CA THR A 180 -13.44 6.52 20.43
C THR A 180 -14.30 7.09 19.33
N CYS A 181 -13.83 6.98 18.08
CA CYS A 181 -14.62 7.42 16.95
C CYS A 181 -15.84 6.53 16.78
N THR A 182 -17.01 7.13 16.58
CA THR A 182 -18.26 6.41 16.29
C THR A 182 -18.71 6.61 14.86
N LYS A 183 -18.24 7.68 14.20
CA LYS A 183 -18.57 7.97 12.81
C LYS A 183 -17.44 8.71 12.12
N TYR A 184 -17.06 8.20 10.95
CA TYR A 184 -16.12 8.84 10.04
C TYR A 184 -16.85 9.53 8.90
N GLU A 185 -16.36 10.69 8.51
CA GLU A 185 -16.67 11.33 7.24
C GLU A 185 -15.55 11.06 6.25
N GLU A 186 -15.92 10.58 5.07
CA GLU A 186 -14.98 10.23 4.01
C GLU A 186 -14.84 11.38 3.02
N TYR A 187 -13.59 11.65 2.65
CA TYR A 187 -13.24 12.72 1.74
C TYR A 187 -12.30 12.16 0.66
N GLY A 188 -12.61 12.47 -0.60
CA GLY A 188 -11.84 11.99 -1.75
C GLY A 188 -10.40 12.50 -1.75
N GLY A 189 -9.51 11.74 -2.39
CA GLY A 189 -8.14 12.15 -2.69
C GLY A 189 -8.02 12.73 -4.10
N THR A 190 -7.09 13.68 -4.26
CA THR A 190 -6.75 14.26 -5.56
C THR A 190 -5.39 13.73 -6.00
N TYR A 191 -5.34 13.00 -7.11
CA TYR A 191 -4.15 13.09 -7.96
C TYR A 191 -4.28 14.43 -8.68
N GLU A 192 -3.47 15.42 -8.32
CA GLU A 192 -3.34 16.59 -9.19
C GLU A 192 -2.91 16.10 -10.59
N GLY A 193 -3.55 16.57 -11.66
CA GLY A 193 -3.43 15.97 -13.00
C GLY A 193 -1.99 15.82 -13.53
N MET A 194 -1.02 16.59 -13.02
CA MET A 194 0.40 16.41 -13.35
C MET A 194 1.03 15.15 -12.71
N CYS A 195 0.53 14.67 -11.57
CA CYS A 195 1.03 13.48 -10.91
C CYS A 195 0.86 12.21 -11.70
N GLN A 196 -0.34 12.01 -12.26
CA GLN A 196 -0.64 10.81 -13.04
C GLN A 196 0.29 10.71 -14.25
N THR A 197 0.78 11.84 -14.77
CA THR A 197 1.70 11.88 -15.92
C THR A 197 3.15 11.58 -15.53
N VAL A 198 3.54 11.84 -14.28
CA VAL A 198 4.94 11.71 -13.81
C VAL A 198 5.21 10.33 -13.21
N VAL A 199 4.19 9.65 -12.67
CA VAL A 199 4.34 8.27 -12.17
C VAL A 199 4.67 7.32 -13.33
N GLY A 200 5.87 6.74 -13.27
CA GLY A 200 6.41 5.85 -14.32
C GLY A 200 7.35 6.53 -15.31
N THR A 201 7.69 7.80 -15.10
CA THR A 201 8.75 8.51 -15.86
C THR A 201 10.15 7.98 -15.53
N ALA A 202 11.09 8.31 -16.43
CA ALA A 202 12.49 7.90 -16.39
C ALA A 202 13.16 8.21 -15.04
N CYS A 203 13.77 7.20 -14.42
CA CYS A 203 14.61 7.39 -13.24
C CYS A 203 16.08 7.07 -13.50
N LEU A 204 16.93 8.09 -13.45
CA LEU A 204 18.37 8.01 -13.76
C LEU A 204 19.21 7.15 -12.78
N TRP A 205 18.62 6.68 -11.67
CA TRP A 205 19.34 6.00 -10.59
C TRP A 205 18.76 4.63 -10.21
N GLY A 206 17.65 4.23 -10.82
CA GLY A 206 16.88 3.08 -10.38
C GLY A 206 17.59 1.73 -10.52
N ASP A 207 18.51 1.61 -11.47
CA ASP A 207 19.24 0.38 -11.76
C ASP A 207 20.37 0.04 -10.78
N LYS A 208 20.76 1.00 -9.93
CA LYS A 208 21.97 0.87 -9.09
C LYS A 208 21.72 0.25 -7.72
N VAL A 209 20.45 0.10 -7.31
CA VAL A 209 20.07 -0.48 -6.02
C VAL A 209 18.89 -1.44 -6.17
N PRO A 210 18.82 -2.52 -5.38
CA PRO A 210 17.64 -3.38 -5.32
C PRO A 210 16.38 -2.55 -5.06
N TYR A 211 15.31 -2.82 -5.80
CA TYR A 211 14.09 -2.02 -5.83
C TYR A 211 14.28 -0.54 -6.24
N GLY A 212 15.45 -0.12 -6.72
CA GLY A 212 15.76 1.29 -6.98
C GLY A 212 14.83 1.95 -7.99
N ARG A 213 14.49 1.24 -9.09
CA ARG A 213 13.52 1.72 -10.08
C ARG A 213 12.14 1.94 -9.46
N LEU A 214 11.76 1.05 -8.55
CA LEU A 214 10.47 0.98 -7.90
C LEU A 214 10.36 1.99 -6.75
N ILE A 215 11.42 2.15 -5.96
CA ILE A 215 11.59 3.20 -4.95
C ILE A 215 11.64 4.57 -5.61
N CYS A 216 12.30 4.69 -6.76
CA CYS A 216 12.34 5.96 -7.48
C CYS A 216 10.97 6.35 -8.06
N ALA A 217 10.26 5.39 -8.65
CA ALA A 217 8.85 5.59 -9.00
C ALA A 217 8.03 5.97 -7.75
N GLY A 218 8.29 5.30 -6.61
CA GLY A 218 7.71 5.60 -5.30
C GLY A 218 7.98 7.02 -4.82
N ALA A 219 9.19 7.55 -4.97
CA ALA A 219 9.55 8.91 -4.58
C ALA A 219 8.79 9.96 -5.39
N TYR A 220 8.60 9.73 -6.70
CA TYR A 220 7.76 10.59 -7.54
C TYR A 220 6.28 10.51 -7.14
N ILE A 221 5.78 9.32 -6.84
CA ILE A 221 4.42 9.13 -6.31
C ILE A 221 4.25 9.93 -5.01
N ILE A 222 5.17 9.73 -4.05
CA ILE A 222 5.16 10.40 -2.75
C ILE A 222 5.22 11.91 -2.89
N GLY A 223 6.03 12.42 -3.82
CA GLY A 223 6.25 13.85 -4.05
C GLY A 223 5.01 14.62 -4.48
N CYS A 224 3.95 13.96 -4.92
CA CYS A 224 2.83 14.69 -5.51
C CYS A 224 1.44 14.06 -5.26
N TYR A 225 1.38 12.81 -4.78
CA TYR A 225 0.12 12.16 -4.41
C TYR A 225 -0.46 12.72 -3.10
N VAL A 226 -1.75 13.03 -3.12
CA VAL A 226 -2.54 13.38 -1.94
C VAL A 226 -3.56 12.26 -1.68
N PRO A 227 -3.41 11.50 -0.58
CA PRO A 227 -4.27 10.36 -0.31
C PRO A 227 -5.71 10.77 0.02
N PRO A 228 -6.73 9.97 -0.38
CA PRO A 228 -8.05 10.01 0.23
C PRO A 228 -7.95 9.84 1.74
N TYR A 229 -8.92 10.38 2.47
CA TYR A 229 -8.87 10.38 3.93
C TYR A 229 -10.23 10.28 4.58
N LYS A 230 -10.23 9.82 5.83
CA LYS A 230 -11.40 9.82 6.70
C LYS A 230 -11.09 10.64 7.95
N ILE A 231 -12.03 11.49 8.36
CA ILE A 231 -11.94 12.23 9.63
C ILE A 231 -13.02 11.72 10.57
N CYS A 232 -12.66 11.54 11.83
CA CYS A 232 -13.63 11.27 12.87
C CYS A 232 -14.53 12.50 13.11
N ALA A 233 -15.78 12.44 12.64
CA ALA A 233 -16.74 13.54 12.76
C ALA A 233 -17.51 13.47 14.09
N GLU A 234 -17.82 12.25 14.54
CA GLU A 234 -18.49 12.00 15.81
C GLU A 234 -17.76 10.91 16.58
N GLY A 235 -17.70 11.06 17.89
CA GLY A 235 -17.12 10.08 18.78
C GLY A 235 -17.71 10.21 20.17
N ARG A 236 -17.28 9.30 21.05
CA ARG A 236 -17.66 9.34 22.46
C ARG A 236 -16.47 9.00 23.34
N TRP A 237 -16.48 9.58 24.53
CA TRP A 237 -15.58 9.18 25.61
C TRP A 237 -16.02 7.83 26.17
N ASN A 238 -15.14 6.83 26.06
CA ASN A 238 -15.36 5.52 26.65
C ASN A 238 -14.43 5.34 27.87
N THR A 239 -14.93 4.66 28.90
CA THR A 239 -14.17 4.24 30.10
C THR A 239 -13.23 3.06 29.84
N ARG A 240 -13.41 2.35 28.73
CA ARG A 240 -12.55 1.24 28.30
C ARG A 240 -11.92 1.63 26.98
N CYS A 241 -10.60 1.82 26.97
CA CYS A 241 -9.89 2.01 25.72
C CYS A 241 -9.93 0.70 24.93
N PRO A 242 -10.17 0.74 23.61
CA PRO A 242 -9.93 -0.43 22.78
C PRO A 242 -8.46 -0.84 22.98
N VAL A 243 -8.33 -2.09 23.44
CA VAL A 243 -7.05 -2.79 23.54
C VAL A 243 -6.68 -3.17 22.12
N GLU A 244 -5.44 -2.91 21.69
CA GLU A 244 -5.00 -3.19 20.31
C GLU A 244 -5.37 -4.64 19.93
N GLY A 245 -6.33 -4.80 19.02
CA GLY A 245 -6.68 -6.09 18.41
C GLY A 245 -7.91 -6.80 18.98
N PHE A 246 -9.11 -6.37 18.60
CA PHE A 246 -10.26 -7.27 18.50
C PHE A 246 -11.07 -6.95 17.24
N LYS A 247 -10.76 -7.66 16.14
CA LYS A 247 -11.66 -7.78 14.99
C LYS A 247 -12.83 -8.66 15.42
N GLY A 248 -14.04 -8.10 15.38
CA GLY A 248 -15.29 -8.87 15.36
C GLY A 248 -15.60 -9.36 13.95
#